data_AF-A0A0F5QFR1-F1
#
_entry.id   AF-A0A0F5QFR1-F1
#
_cell.length_a   1.000
_cell.length_b   1.000
_cell.length_c   1.000
_cell.angle_alpha   90.00
_cell.angle_beta   90.00
_cell.angle_gamma   90.00
#
_symmetry.space_group_name_H-M   'P 1'
#
loop_
_entity.id
_entity.type
_entity.pdbx_description
1 polymer ?
#
loop_
_entity_poly.entity_id
_entity_poly.type
_entity_poly.pdbx_seq_one_letter_code
_entity_poly.pdbx_strand_id
1 'polypeptide(L)'
;MGGAQVGQSVVLGPYVAPGAPELVVNGGFDAGTTGWTAYTNGGAAASLMVTAGELVVDGQNGPSNGFSQAVTLGLGKAYRISGTMRRGTTSTYGVELRIGAANSALNSAVAATSAHSSTVPATRSATGGAEAVTSYIGGRLNGSGNVGTSIFDNISLKEVSPLPGWSSDGFSAQLTGRTPATVGAGDKVLLQADHEDGATAGSARNRVRIYWDKDRHLQVLVNQAGAVVAQLDLGVVALDTAFDLRFSVSTNAFRAVLIGRGAVQTDLSGIMPGVAVLRIGRSIAGEVWDGTIDRIALNPALSEAEFYAALPNSQLIALWGDSLAGGINASSEAFRTGPAAGALFSPARAVVSQGIGGQTSTQIAARMNALPIAVSVSANQIPASGSVAVTAKSINILVNSGVFSGSQTGRLAGVPGTVSTDSSGNWTFTRLRAGAPVACPPGTAFVCDLGLALRPYPAWLWLGRNGAQAGNSVEGDIAAAVVSLGHDRYLVGAILTSASDTSGVISAIVARNGALAAAYGTRFVDLMGALQAASDGSAGDIADIAAGYVPRSKRSDVLHLNDAGYAIVAAAFKARHVAMGW
;
A
#
# COMPACT_ATOMS: atom_id res chain seq x y z
N MET A 1 21.34 4.22 7.24
CA MET A 1 22.73 3.87 6.86
C MET A 1 23.20 4.86 5.80
N GLY A 2 24.46 5.31 5.85
CA GLY A 2 25.03 6.25 4.87
C GLY A 2 26.07 5.56 3.98
N GLY A 3 26.04 5.87 2.68
CA GLY A 3 27.10 5.63 1.70
C GLY A 3 27.49 4.17 1.43
N ALA A 4 26.84 3.54 0.45
CA ALA A 4 27.51 2.47 -0.31
C ALA A 4 28.25 3.13 -1.48
N GLN A 5 29.57 2.90 -1.57
CA GLN A 5 30.33 3.27 -2.78
C GLN A 5 29.76 2.53 -4.00
N VAL A 6 29.98 3.07 -5.20
CA VAL A 6 29.54 2.44 -6.46
C VAL A 6 29.92 0.96 -6.47
N GLY A 7 28.94 0.07 -6.68
CA GLY A 7 29.15 -1.38 -6.72
C GLY A 7 29.28 -2.09 -5.38
N GLN A 8 29.16 -1.38 -4.24
CA GLN A 8 29.05 -2.04 -2.93
C GLN A 8 27.61 -2.46 -2.61
N SER A 9 27.49 -3.54 -1.84
CA SER A 9 26.20 -4.05 -1.41
C SER A 9 26.18 -4.38 0.07
N VAL A 10 25.01 -4.22 0.68
CA VAL A 10 24.75 -4.61 2.07
C VAL A 10 23.64 -5.65 2.08
N VAL A 11 23.82 -6.71 2.87
CA VAL A 11 22.80 -7.74 3.10
C VAL A 11 22.53 -7.80 4.59
N LEU A 12 21.28 -7.59 4.98
CA LEU A 12 20.81 -7.69 6.36
C LEU A 12 19.88 -8.89 6.51
N GLY A 13 19.98 -9.55 7.65
CA GLY A 13 19.19 -10.73 7.96
C GLY A 13 19.78 -12.03 7.38
N PRO A 14 19.13 -13.17 7.62
CA PRO A 14 17.90 -13.29 8.40
C PRO A 14 18.15 -13.23 9.91
N TYR A 15 17.36 -12.42 10.58
CA TYR A 15 17.32 -12.26 12.03
C TYR A 15 16.20 -13.10 12.64
N VAL A 16 16.53 -13.90 13.65
CA VAL A 16 15.59 -14.64 14.51
C VAL A 16 15.52 -13.89 15.84
N ALA A 17 14.33 -13.49 16.29
CA ALA A 17 14.20 -12.81 17.57
C ALA A 17 14.58 -13.72 18.75
N PRO A 18 15.26 -13.20 19.79
CA PRO A 18 15.41 -13.91 21.05
C PRO A 18 14.06 -14.36 21.59
N GLY A 19 13.91 -15.65 21.87
CA GLY A 19 12.65 -16.23 22.34
C GLY A 19 11.59 -16.45 21.25
N ALA A 20 11.94 -16.32 19.95
CA ALA A 20 11.03 -16.70 18.87
C ALA A 20 10.50 -18.14 19.07
N PRO A 21 9.17 -18.36 19.04
CA PRO A 21 8.58 -19.68 19.26
C PRO A 21 9.11 -20.70 18.26
N GLU A 22 9.37 -21.90 18.76
CA GLU A 22 9.61 -23.07 17.91
C GLU A 22 8.25 -23.57 17.37
N LEU A 23 8.16 -23.71 16.04
CA LEU A 23 6.94 -24.17 15.38
C LEU A 23 6.99 -25.65 15.01
N VAL A 24 8.16 -26.29 15.12
CA VAL A 24 8.32 -27.74 14.96
C VAL A 24 7.96 -28.46 16.24
N VAL A 25 7.16 -29.51 16.14
CA VAL A 25 6.97 -30.47 17.24
C VAL A 25 7.96 -31.61 17.05
N ASN A 26 8.67 -31.97 18.12
CA ASN A 26 9.59 -33.12 18.16
C ASN A 26 10.69 -33.05 17.07
N GLY A 27 11.34 -31.89 16.96
CA GLY A 27 12.42 -31.66 15.98
C GLY A 27 13.75 -32.36 16.29
N GLY A 28 14.00 -32.68 17.57
CA GLY A 28 15.14 -33.50 18.02
C GLY A 28 14.85 -35.00 18.13
N PHE A 29 13.63 -35.43 17.76
CA PHE A 29 13.23 -36.84 17.69
C PHE A 29 13.30 -37.66 19.00
N ASP A 30 13.42 -37.00 20.16
CA ASP A 30 13.39 -37.64 21.49
C ASP A 30 12.08 -38.39 21.77
N ALA A 31 10.97 -37.97 21.14
CA ALA A 31 9.67 -38.63 21.21
C ALA A 31 9.42 -39.56 20.01
N GLY A 32 10.47 -40.15 19.44
CA GLY A 32 10.36 -41.01 18.27
C GLY A 32 9.90 -40.20 17.04
N THR A 33 8.93 -40.74 16.29
CA THR A 33 8.39 -40.11 15.07
C THR A 33 7.11 -39.30 15.31
N THR A 34 6.71 -39.08 16.57
CA THR A 34 5.49 -38.33 16.90
C THR A 34 5.48 -36.96 16.22
N GLY A 35 4.36 -36.63 15.56
CA GLY A 35 4.18 -35.36 14.84
C GLY A 35 4.74 -35.35 13.41
N TRP A 36 5.41 -36.41 12.97
CA TRP A 36 5.97 -36.54 11.64
C TRP A 36 5.29 -37.67 10.85
N THR A 37 4.96 -37.38 9.60
CA THR A 37 4.29 -38.32 8.72
C THR A 37 5.21 -38.67 7.57
N ALA A 38 5.41 -39.96 7.32
CA ALA A 38 6.09 -40.42 6.12
C ALA A 38 5.20 -40.13 4.91
N TYR A 39 5.81 -39.76 3.79
CA TYR A 39 5.08 -39.63 2.55
C TYR A 39 5.88 -40.23 1.39
N THR A 40 5.16 -40.50 0.31
CA THR A 40 5.72 -40.88 -0.98
C THR A 40 5.01 -40.07 -2.07
N ASN A 41 5.76 -39.70 -3.11
CA ASN A 41 5.19 -39.14 -4.33
C ASN A 41 5.09 -40.23 -5.41
N GLY A 42 4.23 -41.22 -5.16
CA GLY A 42 4.04 -42.44 -5.97
C GLY A 42 4.93 -43.61 -5.53
N GLY A 43 4.35 -44.81 -5.34
CA GLY A 43 5.06 -46.01 -4.87
C GLY A 43 4.80 -46.33 -3.39
N ALA A 44 5.67 -47.16 -2.78
CA ALA A 44 5.59 -47.48 -1.35
C ALA A 44 6.02 -46.28 -0.49
N ALA A 45 5.37 -46.07 0.65
CA ALA A 45 5.74 -45.01 1.58
C ALA A 45 7.13 -45.30 2.20
N ALA A 46 7.91 -44.24 2.42
CA ALA A 46 9.10 -44.35 3.25
C ALA A 46 8.72 -44.84 4.65
N SER A 47 9.62 -45.58 5.31
CA SER A 47 9.47 -45.85 6.74
C SER A 47 10.26 -44.83 7.55
N LEU A 48 9.68 -44.39 8.67
CA LEU A 48 10.33 -43.49 9.62
C LEU A 48 10.69 -44.27 10.87
N MET A 49 11.96 -44.19 11.28
CA MET A 49 12.45 -44.78 12.51
C MET A 49 13.46 -43.86 13.16
N VAL A 50 13.57 -43.87 14.48
CA VAL A 50 14.62 -43.14 15.19
C VAL A 50 15.71 -44.12 15.58
N THR A 51 16.95 -43.84 15.19
CA THR A 51 18.13 -44.66 15.51
C THR A 51 19.21 -43.76 16.07
N ALA A 52 19.72 -44.10 17.26
CA ALA A 52 20.73 -43.28 17.96
C ALA A 52 20.32 -41.79 18.11
N GLY A 53 19.02 -41.52 18.31
CA GLY A 53 18.48 -40.17 18.47
C GLY A 53 18.20 -39.43 17.15
N GLU A 54 18.63 -39.95 16.01
CA GLU A 54 18.40 -39.31 14.70
C GLU A 54 17.21 -39.97 13.97
N LEU A 55 16.43 -39.18 13.24
CA LEU A 55 15.42 -39.70 12.32
C LEU A 55 16.10 -40.34 11.11
N VAL A 56 15.85 -41.62 10.90
CA VAL A 56 16.19 -42.38 9.70
C VAL A 56 14.95 -42.52 8.83
N VAL A 57 15.07 -42.08 7.59
CA VAL A 57 14.07 -42.23 6.54
C VAL A 57 14.56 -43.32 5.60
N ASP A 58 13.87 -44.45 5.54
CA ASP A 58 14.22 -45.53 4.61
C ASP A 58 13.34 -45.49 3.36
N GLY A 59 13.97 -45.24 2.21
CA GLY A 59 13.30 -45.09 0.95
C GLY A 59 13.12 -46.43 0.21
N GLN A 60 11.88 -46.83 -0.02
CA GLN A 60 11.53 -48.00 -0.83
C GLN A 60 11.14 -47.59 -2.27
N ASN A 61 12.15 -47.41 -3.13
CA ASN A 61 12.02 -47.38 -4.59
C ASN A 61 10.82 -46.56 -5.15
N GLY A 62 10.89 -45.22 -4.99
CA GLY A 62 9.86 -44.27 -5.46
C GLY A 62 10.44 -42.94 -5.98
N PRO A 63 9.65 -42.08 -6.66
CA PRO A 63 10.10 -40.84 -7.29
C PRO A 63 10.57 -39.77 -6.30
N SER A 64 10.21 -39.86 -5.01
CA SER A 64 10.73 -39.05 -3.90
C SER A 64 10.19 -39.56 -2.56
N ASN A 65 11.11 -39.79 -1.62
CA ASN A 65 10.81 -40.27 -0.26
C ASN A 65 11.20 -39.20 0.75
N GLY A 66 10.40 -39.07 1.80
CA GLY A 66 10.59 -38.04 2.81
C GLY A 66 9.60 -38.16 3.95
N PHE A 67 9.58 -37.11 4.75
CA PHE A 67 8.71 -36.96 5.89
C PHE A 67 8.25 -35.52 5.97
N SER A 68 7.08 -35.29 6.52
CA SER A 68 6.56 -33.94 6.69
C SER A 68 5.76 -33.77 7.96
N GLN A 69 5.64 -32.51 8.36
CA GLN A 69 4.78 -32.04 9.44
C GLN A 69 3.97 -30.86 8.91
N ALA A 70 2.67 -30.86 9.18
CA ALA A 70 1.83 -29.70 8.94
C ALA A 70 2.11 -28.64 10.02
N VAL A 71 2.26 -27.39 9.59
CA VAL A 71 2.51 -26.24 10.46
C VAL A 71 1.59 -25.09 10.08
N THR A 72 1.29 -24.23 11.05
CA THR A 72 0.54 -22.99 10.83
C THR A 72 1.49 -21.81 10.70
N LEU A 73 1.50 -21.18 9.53
CA LEU A 73 2.31 -19.98 9.24
C LEU A 73 1.39 -18.77 9.12
N GLY A 74 1.83 -17.62 9.61
CA GLY A 74 1.20 -16.33 9.32
C GLY A 74 1.56 -15.82 7.93
N LEU A 75 0.57 -15.43 7.13
CA LEU A 75 0.79 -14.74 5.85
C LEU A 75 1.54 -13.41 6.06
N GLY A 76 2.35 -13.01 5.08
CA GLY A 76 3.21 -11.82 5.18
C GLY A 76 4.45 -11.99 6.07
N LYS A 77 4.67 -13.18 6.63
CA LYS A 77 5.86 -13.52 7.44
C LYS A 77 6.80 -14.45 6.69
N ALA A 78 8.08 -14.40 7.05
CA ALA A 78 9.08 -15.36 6.60
C ALA A 78 9.55 -16.24 7.76
N TYR A 79 10.04 -17.42 7.44
CA TYR A 79 10.48 -18.42 8.43
C TYR A 79 11.78 -19.06 7.98
N ARG A 80 12.64 -19.38 8.94
CA ARG A 80 13.84 -20.19 8.71
C ARG A 80 13.56 -21.61 9.15
N ILE A 81 13.71 -22.55 8.22
CA ILE A 81 13.88 -23.96 8.54
C ILE A 81 15.38 -24.25 8.69
N SER A 82 15.74 -25.04 9.69
CA SER A 82 17.10 -25.54 9.87
C SER A 82 17.10 -26.95 10.43
N GLY A 83 18.19 -27.67 10.23
CA GLY A 83 18.39 -28.98 10.82
C GLY A 83 19.70 -29.61 10.37
N THR A 84 20.12 -30.63 11.10
CA THR A 84 21.27 -31.46 10.78
C THR A 84 20.82 -32.60 9.88
N MET A 85 21.54 -32.85 8.79
CA MET A 85 21.20 -33.93 7.88
C MET A 85 22.43 -34.56 7.23
N ARG A 86 22.26 -35.81 6.79
CA ARG A 86 23.27 -36.60 6.07
C ARG A 86 22.62 -37.70 5.25
N ARG A 87 23.36 -38.20 4.27
CA ARG A 87 23.04 -39.47 3.64
C ARG A 87 23.33 -40.62 4.61
N GLY A 88 22.47 -41.63 4.58
CA GLY A 88 22.77 -42.96 5.09
C GLY A 88 23.33 -43.80 3.94
N THR A 89 22.56 -44.79 3.49
CA THR A 89 22.97 -45.74 2.43
C THR A 89 22.61 -45.29 1.01
N THR A 90 21.80 -44.23 0.84
CA THR A 90 21.47 -43.72 -0.50
C THR A 90 22.73 -43.29 -1.25
N SER A 91 22.91 -43.67 -2.52
CA SER A 91 24.18 -43.55 -3.26
C SER A 91 24.26 -42.36 -4.24
N THR A 92 23.12 -41.84 -4.72
CA THR A 92 23.07 -40.99 -5.93
C THR A 92 22.62 -39.55 -5.68
N TYR A 93 21.85 -39.28 -4.63
CA TYR A 93 21.13 -38.00 -4.49
C TYR A 93 21.35 -37.32 -3.12
N GLY A 94 21.20 -35.99 -3.09
CA GLY A 94 21.34 -35.19 -1.87
C GLY A 94 20.09 -35.16 -1.01
N VAL A 95 20.25 -34.93 0.29
CA VAL A 95 19.15 -34.67 1.24
C VAL A 95 18.94 -33.18 1.42
N GLU A 96 17.69 -32.77 1.59
CA GLU A 96 17.34 -31.36 1.82
C GLU A 96 16.15 -31.22 2.77
N LEU A 97 16.07 -30.08 3.44
CA LEU A 97 14.90 -29.62 4.16
C LEU A 97 14.11 -28.63 3.29
N ARG A 98 12.78 -28.69 3.40
CA ARG A 98 11.85 -27.88 2.62
C ARG A 98 10.85 -27.15 3.52
N ILE A 99 10.43 -25.98 3.08
CA ILE A 99 9.44 -25.14 3.77
C ILE A 99 8.35 -24.61 2.85
N GLY A 100 7.13 -24.47 3.39
CA GLY A 100 6.04 -23.76 2.75
C GLY A 100 5.33 -24.56 1.66
N ALA A 101 5.46 -25.88 1.66
CA ALA A 101 4.78 -26.68 0.67
C ALA A 101 3.27 -26.70 0.90
N ALA A 102 2.49 -26.66 -0.18
CA ALA A 102 1.03 -26.74 -0.14
C ALA A 102 0.49 -28.16 0.16
N ASN A 103 1.36 -29.17 0.19
CA ASN A 103 0.98 -30.56 0.44
C ASN A 103 2.07 -31.29 1.24
N SER A 104 1.67 -32.38 1.89
CA SER A 104 2.54 -33.24 2.69
C SER A 104 3.67 -33.89 1.88
N ALA A 105 3.60 -33.91 0.54
CA ALA A 105 4.62 -34.47 -0.32
C ALA A 105 5.78 -33.51 -0.67
N LEU A 106 5.73 -32.27 -0.19
CA LEU A 106 6.77 -31.24 -0.34
C LEU A 106 7.16 -30.93 -1.80
N ASN A 107 6.29 -31.18 -2.78
CA ASN A 107 6.61 -30.99 -4.21
C ASN A 107 6.72 -29.53 -4.64
N SER A 108 5.91 -28.65 -4.06
CA SER A 108 5.84 -27.23 -4.37
C SER A 108 6.24 -26.39 -3.14
N ALA A 109 7.36 -26.76 -2.52
CA ALA A 109 7.90 -25.99 -1.41
C ALA A 109 8.32 -24.59 -1.88
N VAL A 110 8.12 -23.59 -1.03
CA VAL A 110 8.54 -22.21 -1.30
C VAL A 110 10.05 -22.11 -1.36
N ALA A 111 10.73 -22.76 -0.42
CA ALA A 111 12.18 -22.79 -0.35
C ALA A 111 12.70 -24.15 0.12
N ALA A 112 13.97 -24.42 -0.19
CA ALA A 112 14.69 -25.61 0.23
C ALA A 112 16.13 -25.24 0.61
N THR A 113 16.72 -26.01 1.53
CA THR A 113 18.16 -25.94 1.81
C THR A 113 18.95 -26.43 0.60
N SER A 114 20.21 -26.00 0.47
CA SER A 114 21.14 -26.64 -0.46
C SER A 114 21.22 -28.15 -0.20
N ALA A 115 21.08 -28.95 -1.26
CA ALA A 115 21.14 -30.40 -1.15
C ALA A 115 22.49 -30.86 -0.59
N HIS A 116 22.45 -31.78 0.38
CA HIS A 116 23.64 -32.32 1.05
C HIS A 116 23.85 -33.78 0.67
N SER A 117 24.98 -34.08 0.03
CA SER A 117 25.26 -35.40 -0.54
C SER A 117 26.42 -36.14 0.16
N SER A 118 26.72 -35.79 1.41
CA SER A 118 27.73 -36.48 2.24
C SER A 118 27.10 -37.36 3.31
N THR A 119 27.81 -38.40 3.75
CA THR A 119 27.48 -39.22 4.93
C THR A 119 27.87 -38.53 6.24
N VAL A 120 28.64 -37.44 6.18
CA VAL A 120 29.01 -36.61 7.33
C VAL A 120 27.84 -35.67 7.67
N PRO A 121 27.38 -35.60 8.94
CA PRO A 121 26.35 -34.66 9.36
C PRO A 121 26.71 -33.22 9.02
N ALA A 122 25.74 -32.46 8.50
CA ALA A 122 25.86 -31.02 8.31
C ALA A 122 24.55 -30.31 8.65
N THR A 123 24.64 -29.22 9.42
CA THR A 123 23.50 -28.32 9.66
C THR A 123 23.32 -27.41 8.45
N ARG A 124 22.11 -27.38 7.90
CA ARG A 124 21.72 -26.45 6.83
C ARG A 124 20.51 -25.65 7.25
N SER A 125 20.31 -24.51 6.61
CA SER A 125 19.13 -23.67 6.77
C SER A 125 18.66 -23.13 5.43
N ALA A 126 17.38 -22.78 5.38
CA ALA A 126 16.76 -22.02 4.30
C ALA A 126 15.66 -21.14 4.86
N THR A 127 15.40 -20.02 4.20
CA THR A 127 14.28 -19.14 4.53
C THR A 127 13.18 -19.18 3.47
N GLY A 128 11.93 -19.15 3.92
CA GLY A 128 10.72 -19.26 3.11
C GLY A 128 9.70 -18.19 3.49
N GLY A 129 9.11 -17.49 2.52
CA GLY A 129 7.94 -16.63 2.75
C GLY A 129 6.67 -17.48 2.84
N ALA A 130 5.77 -17.17 3.78
CA ALA A 130 4.51 -17.90 3.87
C ALA A 130 3.57 -17.55 2.69
N GLU A 131 3.20 -18.58 1.93
CA GLU A 131 2.23 -18.48 0.82
C GLU A 131 0.86 -19.08 1.19
N ALA A 132 0.78 -19.84 2.29
CA ALA A 132 -0.46 -20.42 2.82
C ALA A 132 -0.40 -20.51 4.35
N VAL A 133 -1.56 -20.44 5.00
CA VAL A 133 -1.66 -20.58 6.46
C VAL A 133 -1.31 -22.00 6.90
N THR A 134 -1.96 -23.00 6.32
CA THR A 134 -1.57 -24.40 6.51
C THR A 134 -0.48 -24.73 5.49
N SER A 135 0.73 -24.98 5.99
CA SER A 135 1.90 -25.31 5.19
C SER A 135 2.53 -26.61 5.67
N TYR A 136 3.33 -27.25 4.83
CA TYR A 136 4.09 -28.43 5.19
C TYR A 136 5.60 -28.13 5.14
N ILE A 137 6.29 -28.65 6.15
CA ILE A 137 7.75 -28.68 6.24
C ILE A 137 8.25 -30.11 6.32
N GLY A 138 9.53 -30.33 6.08
CA GLY A 138 10.17 -31.62 6.34
C GLY A 138 11.38 -31.88 5.45
N GLY A 139 11.86 -33.12 5.46
CA GLY A 139 13.02 -33.55 4.68
C GLY A 139 12.65 -34.43 3.50
N ARG A 140 13.43 -34.32 2.43
CA ARG A 140 13.24 -35.05 1.17
C ARG A 140 14.59 -35.50 0.60
N LEU A 141 14.57 -36.64 -0.11
CA LEU A 141 15.63 -37.02 -1.05
C LEU A 141 15.45 -36.30 -2.40
N ASN A 142 16.45 -35.54 -2.84
CA ASN A 142 16.40 -34.73 -4.05
C ASN A 142 16.69 -35.58 -5.30
N GLY A 143 15.68 -36.30 -5.82
CA GLY A 143 15.77 -37.10 -7.04
C GLY A 143 14.75 -38.25 -7.09
N SER A 144 14.60 -38.90 -8.25
CA SER A 144 13.72 -40.07 -8.48
C SER A 144 14.50 -41.39 -8.50
N GLY A 145 13.91 -42.48 -7.99
CA GLY A 145 14.54 -43.82 -8.03
C GLY A 145 15.42 -44.11 -6.80
N ASN A 146 15.10 -43.49 -5.66
CA ASN A 146 15.92 -43.60 -4.47
C ASN A 146 15.73 -44.93 -3.76
N VAL A 147 16.84 -45.61 -3.50
CA VAL A 147 16.93 -46.76 -2.60
C VAL A 147 17.93 -46.43 -1.49
N GLY A 148 17.60 -46.76 -0.25
CA GLY A 148 18.45 -46.55 0.92
C GLY A 148 18.00 -45.41 1.83
N THR A 149 18.84 -45.10 2.82
CA THR A 149 18.47 -44.25 3.95
C THR A 149 18.98 -42.81 3.86
N SER A 150 18.21 -41.88 4.41
CA SER A 150 18.62 -40.51 4.76
C SER A 150 18.36 -40.23 6.23
N ILE A 151 19.13 -39.32 6.80
CA ILE A 151 19.19 -39.13 8.25
C ILE A 151 19.10 -37.65 8.58
N PHE A 152 18.23 -37.31 9.54
CA PHE A 152 17.88 -35.95 9.94
C PHE A 152 17.82 -35.83 11.45
N ASP A 153 18.18 -34.67 11.98
CA ASP A 153 18.12 -34.36 13.40
C ASP A 153 18.03 -32.84 13.63
N ASN A 154 17.64 -32.42 14.83
CA ASN A 154 17.61 -31.04 15.29
C ASN A 154 16.85 -30.09 14.35
N ILE A 155 15.69 -30.53 13.86
CA ILE A 155 14.86 -29.72 12.96
C ILE A 155 14.19 -28.59 13.74
N SER A 156 14.35 -27.36 13.25
CA SER A 156 13.79 -26.15 13.84
C SER A 156 13.14 -25.28 12.78
N LEU A 157 12.02 -24.65 13.12
CA LEU A 157 11.28 -23.69 12.32
C LEU A 157 10.91 -22.48 13.17
N LYS A 158 11.47 -21.33 12.81
CA LYS A 158 11.23 -20.07 13.53
C LYS A 158 10.95 -18.94 12.56
N GLU A 159 10.10 -18.00 12.98
CA GLU A 159 9.89 -16.74 12.25
C GLU A 159 11.21 -15.96 12.13
N VAL A 160 11.43 -15.38 10.96
CA VAL A 160 12.59 -14.52 10.68
C VAL A 160 12.19 -13.22 10.03
N SER A 161 13.06 -12.24 10.16
CA SER A 161 12.91 -10.92 9.56
C SER A 161 14.27 -10.37 9.11
N PRO A 162 14.31 -9.31 8.29
CA PRO A 162 15.57 -8.71 7.87
C PRO A 162 16.41 -8.12 9.02
N LEU A 163 15.76 -7.59 10.06
CA LEU A 163 16.43 -6.89 11.16
C LEU A 163 15.55 -6.81 12.42
N PRO A 164 16.12 -6.56 13.61
CA PRO A 164 15.35 -6.42 14.85
C PRO A 164 14.30 -5.31 14.79
N GLY A 165 13.07 -5.59 15.21
CA GLY A 165 11.97 -4.61 15.21
C GLY A 165 11.26 -4.45 13.87
N TRP A 166 11.56 -5.29 12.88
CA TRP A 166 10.83 -5.35 11.62
C TRP A 166 9.35 -5.76 11.82
N SER A 167 8.44 -5.11 11.10
CA SER A 167 7.02 -5.46 11.10
C SER A 167 6.65 -6.31 9.88
N SER A 168 5.88 -7.37 10.09
CA SER A 168 5.30 -8.17 9.00
C SER A 168 4.18 -7.45 8.24
N ASP A 169 3.62 -6.39 8.82
CA ASP A 169 2.53 -5.62 8.19
C ASP A 169 3.02 -4.75 7.03
N GLY A 170 4.33 -4.49 6.98
CA GLY A 170 4.95 -3.70 5.93
C GLY A 170 6.08 -2.79 6.45
N PHE A 171 6.74 -2.12 5.51
CA PHE A 171 7.82 -1.18 5.79
C PHE A 171 7.80 -0.01 4.81
N SER A 172 8.52 1.06 5.16
CA SER A 172 8.72 2.22 4.31
C SER A 172 10.19 2.60 4.28
N ALA A 173 10.57 3.36 3.26
CA ALA A 173 11.89 3.94 3.23
C ALA A 173 11.94 5.27 2.48
N GLN A 174 12.91 6.11 2.87
CA GLN A 174 13.40 7.20 2.04
C GLN A 174 14.83 6.89 1.59
N LEU A 175 15.06 6.96 0.28
CA LEU A 175 16.33 6.67 -0.37
C LEU A 175 16.77 7.86 -1.20
N THR A 176 18.00 8.33 -1.00
CA THR A 176 18.62 9.34 -1.87
C THR A 176 19.86 8.77 -2.51
N GLY A 177 20.12 9.15 -3.76
CA GLY A 177 21.27 8.66 -4.51
C GLY A 177 21.30 9.20 -5.92
N ARG A 178 22.10 8.56 -6.77
CA ARG A 178 22.23 8.88 -8.18
C ARG A 178 22.01 7.63 -9.04
N THR A 179 21.23 7.76 -10.11
CA THR A 179 21.07 6.69 -11.10
C THR A 179 22.40 6.33 -11.76
N PRO A 180 22.55 5.11 -12.30
CA PRO A 180 23.73 4.72 -13.05
C PRO A 180 24.07 5.66 -14.22
N ALA A 181 25.35 5.75 -14.55
CA ALA A 181 25.84 6.54 -15.69
C ALA A 181 25.61 5.86 -17.05
N THR A 182 25.27 4.56 -17.07
CA THR A 182 25.00 3.78 -18.27
C THR A 182 23.76 2.92 -18.11
N VAL A 183 23.08 2.63 -19.22
CA VAL A 183 22.02 1.62 -19.26
C VAL A 183 22.67 0.26 -19.48
N GLY A 184 22.40 -0.70 -18.59
CA GLY A 184 22.84 -2.10 -18.77
C GLY A 184 21.79 -2.92 -19.53
N ALA A 185 22.16 -4.15 -19.94
CA ALA A 185 21.23 -5.07 -20.60
C ALA A 185 20.12 -5.62 -19.67
N GLY A 186 20.29 -5.48 -18.36
CA GLY A 186 19.31 -5.89 -17.35
C GLY A 186 19.09 -4.81 -16.29
N ASP A 187 18.10 -5.07 -15.43
CA ASP A 187 17.71 -4.17 -14.35
C ASP A 187 18.88 -3.82 -13.41
N LYS A 188 18.88 -2.60 -12.90
CA LYS A 188 19.81 -2.13 -11.86
C LYS A 188 19.07 -2.03 -10.54
N VAL A 189 19.48 -2.80 -9.53
CA VAL A 189 18.68 -3.00 -8.31
C VAL A 189 19.21 -2.20 -7.15
N LEU A 190 18.47 -1.16 -6.79
CA LEU A 190 18.77 -0.29 -5.66
C LEU A 190 18.53 -0.99 -4.32
N LEU A 191 17.43 -1.73 -4.22
CA LEU A 191 17.00 -2.40 -2.99
C LEU A 191 16.16 -3.63 -3.33
N GLN A 192 16.35 -4.72 -2.59
CA GLN A 192 15.44 -5.87 -2.60
C GLN A 192 15.25 -6.40 -1.18
N ALA A 193 14.01 -6.43 -0.70
CA ALA A 193 13.62 -7.26 0.44
C ALA A 193 13.04 -8.57 -0.10
N ASP A 194 13.56 -9.71 0.33
CA ASP A 194 13.14 -11.02 -0.18
C ASP A 194 13.19 -12.09 0.90
N HIS A 195 12.66 -13.27 0.58
CA HIS A 195 12.49 -14.34 1.56
C HIS A 195 13.66 -15.33 1.62
N GLU A 196 14.73 -15.18 0.82
CA GLU A 196 15.76 -16.21 0.63
C GLU A 196 17.14 -15.75 1.12
N ASP A 197 17.82 -16.61 1.90
CA ASP A 197 19.13 -16.34 2.49
C ASP A 197 20.32 -16.96 1.74
N GLY A 198 20.07 -17.72 0.67
CA GLY A 198 21.06 -18.48 -0.10
C GLY A 198 21.23 -18.09 -1.58
N ALA A 199 22.17 -18.78 -2.26
CA ALA A 199 22.64 -18.49 -3.63
C ALA A 199 22.08 -19.42 -4.73
N THR A 200 21.04 -20.23 -4.45
CA THR A 200 20.31 -20.92 -5.52
C THR A 200 19.59 -19.87 -6.36
N ALA A 201 20.23 -19.49 -7.46
CA ALA A 201 19.84 -18.39 -8.33
C ALA A 201 18.39 -18.54 -8.81
N GLY A 202 17.53 -17.63 -8.35
CA GLY A 202 16.16 -17.48 -8.81
C GLY A 202 15.61 -16.11 -8.45
N SER A 203 14.64 -15.62 -9.24
CA SER A 203 13.87 -14.42 -8.92
C SER A 203 12.98 -14.73 -7.71
N ALA A 204 13.45 -14.44 -6.49
CA ALA A 204 12.72 -14.72 -5.25
C ALA A 204 11.20 -14.50 -5.44
N ARG A 205 10.41 -15.56 -5.22
CA ARG A 205 8.96 -15.58 -5.45
C ARG A 205 8.20 -14.56 -4.60
N ASN A 206 8.71 -14.31 -3.41
CA ASN A 206 8.22 -13.32 -2.45
C ASN A 206 9.29 -12.25 -2.30
N ARG A 207 9.02 -11.04 -2.79
CA ARG A 207 9.97 -9.90 -2.73
C ARG A 207 9.30 -8.54 -2.88
N VAL A 208 9.95 -7.52 -2.33
CA VAL A 208 9.77 -6.11 -2.66
C VAL A 208 11.07 -5.63 -3.29
N ARG A 209 11.03 -5.05 -4.48
CA ARG A 209 12.20 -4.63 -5.26
C ARG A 209 12.07 -3.19 -5.72
N ILE A 210 13.16 -2.44 -5.62
CA ILE A 210 13.32 -1.13 -6.25
C ILE A 210 14.42 -1.26 -7.30
N TYR A 211 14.07 -0.97 -8.54
CA TYR A 211 14.99 -1.13 -9.66
C TYR A 211 14.82 -0.04 -10.70
N TRP A 212 15.88 0.17 -11.47
CA TRP A 212 15.92 1.05 -12.62
C TRP A 212 16.17 0.19 -13.86
N ASP A 213 15.21 0.19 -14.78
CA ASP A 213 15.20 -0.71 -15.93
C ASP A 213 15.97 -0.19 -17.14
N LYS A 214 15.96 -0.96 -18.23
CA LYS A 214 16.60 -0.60 -19.50
C LYS A 214 16.02 0.66 -20.16
N ASP A 215 14.76 0.99 -19.87
CA ASP A 215 14.08 2.18 -20.42
C ASP A 215 14.24 3.38 -19.48
N ARG A 216 14.98 3.19 -18.38
CA ARG A 216 15.36 4.16 -17.35
C ARG A 216 14.20 4.54 -16.43
N HIS A 217 13.19 3.69 -16.31
CA HIS A 217 12.11 3.87 -15.35
C HIS A 217 12.56 3.37 -13.98
N LEU A 218 12.38 4.21 -12.95
CA LEU A 218 12.57 3.80 -11.57
C LEU A 218 11.26 3.24 -11.03
N GLN A 219 11.28 2.00 -10.55
CA GLN A 219 10.05 1.27 -10.22
C GLN A 219 10.12 0.61 -8.85
N VAL A 220 8.96 0.49 -8.19
CA VAL A 220 8.76 -0.37 -7.01
C VAL A 220 7.89 -1.55 -7.41
N LEU A 221 8.40 -2.77 -7.28
CA LEU A 221 7.73 -4.01 -7.64
C LEU A 221 7.54 -4.87 -6.39
N VAL A 222 6.35 -5.45 -6.27
CA VAL A 222 6.02 -6.40 -5.22
C VAL A 222 5.58 -7.70 -5.84
N ASN A 223 6.25 -8.79 -5.45
CA ASN A 223 5.87 -10.14 -5.80
C ASN A 223 5.41 -10.91 -4.57
N GLN A 224 4.31 -11.63 -4.72
CA GLN A 224 3.81 -12.61 -3.75
C GLN A 224 3.54 -13.91 -4.50
N ALA A 225 4.06 -15.02 -3.98
CA ALA A 225 3.98 -16.35 -4.57
C ALA A 225 4.43 -16.46 -6.04
N GLY A 226 5.29 -15.54 -6.50
CA GLY A 226 5.80 -15.47 -7.87
C GLY A 226 4.99 -14.58 -8.83
N ALA A 227 3.80 -14.11 -8.41
CA ALA A 227 3.00 -13.17 -9.18
C ALA A 227 3.37 -11.73 -8.83
N VAL A 228 3.27 -10.80 -9.79
CA VAL A 228 3.34 -9.36 -9.50
C VAL A 228 2.00 -8.95 -8.88
N VAL A 229 2.04 -8.42 -7.65
CA VAL A 229 0.84 -7.98 -6.93
C VAL A 229 0.76 -6.46 -6.75
N ALA A 230 1.86 -5.75 -7.01
CA ALA A 230 1.87 -4.30 -7.18
C ALA A 230 3.09 -3.89 -8.01
N GLN A 231 2.92 -2.91 -8.89
CA GLN A 231 4.02 -2.31 -9.66
C GLN A 231 3.77 -0.80 -9.78
N LEU A 232 4.63 -0.02 -9.14
CA LEU A 232 4.55 1.44 -9.11
C LEU A 232 5.67 1.99 -9.98
N ASP A 233 5.33 2.48 -11.17
CA ASP A 233 6.26 3.13 -12.08
C ASP A 233 6.37 4.63 -11.78
N LEU A 234 7.54 5.08 -11.34
CA LEU A 234 7.80 6.47 -10.95
C LEU A 234 8.27 7.32 -12.13
N GLY A 235 8.37 6.71 -13.32
CA GLY A 235 8.78 7.35 -14.55
C GLY A 235 10.28 7.35 -14.79
N VAL A 236 10.65 7.95 -15.91
CA VAL A 236 12.03 8.02 -16.39
C VAL A 236 12.88 8.92 -15.49
N VAL A 237 13.99 8.38 -15.01
CA VAL A 237 15.08 9.13 -14.39
C VAL A 237 16.30 9.04 -15.29
N ALA A 238 16.82 10.18 -15.72
CA ALA A 238 17.95 10.24 -16.64
C ALA A 238 19.22 9.60 -16.06
N LEU A 239 20.20 9.35 -16.91
CA LEU A 239 21.52 8.83 -16.50
C LEU A 239 22.18 9.78 -15.50
N ASP A 240 22.96 9.23 -14.58
CA ASP A 240 23.78 10.00 -13.64
C ASP A 240 23.00 11.14 -12.95
N THR A 241 21.74 10.89 -12.58
CA THR A 241 20.82 11.92 -12.06
C THR A 241 20.47 11.65 -10.62
N ALA A 242 20.60 12.69 -9.78
CA ALA A 242 20.21 12.62 -8.38
C ALA A 242 18.70 12.40 -8.23
N PHE A 243 18.32 11.55 -7.29
CA PHE A 243 16.93 11.26 -6.95
C PHE A 243 16.73 11.22 -5.42
N ASP A 244 15.51 11.51 -5.00
CA ASP A 244 15.01 11.28 -3.64
C ASP A 244 13.71 10.48 -3.78
N LEU A 245 13.76 9.20 -3.41
CA LEU A 245 12.65 8.26 -3.49
C LEU A 245 12.07 8.06 -2.10
N ARG A 246 10.75 8.17 -1.97
CA ARG A 246 10.03 7.62 -0.82
C ARG A 246 9.05 6.56 -1.26
N PHE A 247 8.98 5.46 -0.51
CA PHE A 247 7.92 4.47 -0.66
C PHE A 247 7.44 3.95 0.70
N SER A 248 6.23 3.42 0.72
CA SER A 248 5.65 2.64 1.81
C SER A 248 4.94 1.44 1.18
N VAL A 249 5.23 0.23 1.67
CA VAL A 249 4.59 -1.01 1.22
C VAL A 249 3.93 -1.69 2.41
N SER A 250 2.66 -2.02 2.25
CA SER A 250 1.84 -2.80 3.17
C SER A 250 0.67 -3.38 2.39
N THR A 251 0.07 -4.47 2.88
CA THR A 251 -1.08 -5.10 2.23
C THR A 251 -2.17 -4.05 1.96
N ASN A 252 -2.65 -4.01 0.71
CA ASN A 252 -3.64 -3.05 0.20
C ASN A 252 -3.24 -1.56 0.32
N ALA A 253 -1.95 -1.26 0.48
CA ALA A 253 -1.47 0.09 0.72
C ALA A 253 -0.01 0.26 0.27
N PHE A 254 0.22 0.18 -1.05
CA PHE A 254 1.50 0.45 -1.69
C PHE A 254 1.51 1.88 -2.21
N ARG A 255 2.53 2.67 -1.83
CA ARG A 255 2.69 4.06 -2.27
C ARG A 255 4.15 4.35 -2.55
N ALA A 256 4.43 5.09 -3.61
CA ALA A 256 5.79 5.53 -3.93
C ALA A 256 5.80 6.85 -4.70
N VAL A 257 6.85 7.64 -4.52
CA VAL A 257 7.01 8.94 -5.16
C VAL A 257 8.48 9.35 -5.26
N LEU A 258 8.83 10.01 -6.36
CA LEU A 258 10.07 10.77 -6.47
C LEU A 258 9.84 12.18 -5.89
N ILE A 259 10.53 12.51 -4.80
CA ILE A 259 10.42 13.84 -4.21
C ILE A 259 11.00 14.88 -5.18
N GLY A 260 10.23 15.96 -5.38
CA GLY A 260 10.48 17.00 -6.37
C GLY A 260 10.06 16.66 -7.79
N ARG A 261 9.56 15.44 -8.08
CA ARG A 261 9.21 14.99 -9.44
C ARG A 261 8.05 14.00 -9.47
N GLY A 262 7.11 14.16 -10.39
CA GLY A 262 6.10 13.13 -10.66
C GLY A 262 4.97 13.05 -9.62
N ALA A 263 3.97 12.24 -9.94
CA ALA A 263 2.83 11.97 -9.08
C ALA A 263 3.16 10.87 -8.05
N VAL A 264 2.42 10.86 -6.93
CA VAL A 264 2.42 9.73 -6.01
C VAL A 264 1.73 8.57 -6.72
N GLN A 265 2.45 7.46 -6.90
CA GLN A 265 1.89 6.22 -7.41
C GLN A 265 1.31 5.41 -6.26
N THR A 266 0.15 4.81 -6.47
CA THR A 266 -0.55 4.02 -5.46
C THR A 266 -1.13 2.74 -6.04
N ASP A 267 -1.05 1.65 -5.29
CA ASP A 267 -1.79 0.41 -5.53
C ASP A 267 -2.39 -0.04 -4.19
N LEU A 268 -3.70 -0.32 -4.20
CA LEU A 268 -4.47 -0.67 -2.99
C LEU A 268 -4.95 -2.13 -2.99
N SER A 269 -4.40 -2.98 -3.87
CA SER A 269 -4.91 -4.33 -4.10
C SER A 269 -3.92 -5.46 -3.79
N GLY A 270 -2.63 -5.15 -3.64
CA GLY A 270 -1.59 -6.15 -3.42
C GLY A 270 -1.51 -6.71 -1.99
N ILE A 271 -0.76 -7.79 -1.83
CA ILE A 271 -0.47 -8.42 -0.52
C ILE A 271 1.01 -8.26 -0.20
N MET A 272 1.32 -7.90 1.05
CA MET A 272 2.71 -7.81 1.52
C MET A 272 3.36 -9.20 1.59
N PRO A 273 4.52 -9.42 0.95
CA PRO A 273 5.23 -10.68 1.07
C PRO A 273 5.96 -10.87 2.39
N GLY A 274 6.10 -12.13 2.79
CA GLY A 274 7.04 -12.52 3.84
C GLY A 274 8.47 -12.33 3.36
N VAL A 275 9.23 -11.46 4.02
CA VAL A 275 10.63 -11.17 3.69
C VAL A 275 11.54 -11.50 4.87
N ALA A 276 12.67 -12.13 4.58
CA ALA A 276 13.67 -12.59 5.55
C ALA A 276 14.97 -11.78 5.48
N VAL A 277 15.27 -11.22 4.30
CA VAL A 277 16.55 -10.59 3.98
C VAL A 277 16.28 -9.24 3.32
N LEU A 278 17.09 -8.24 3.67
CA LEU A 278 17.12 -6.94 2.98
C LEU A 278 18.48 -6.75 2.31
N ARG A 279 18.45 -6.53 0.99
CA ARG A 279 19.60 -6.32 0.12
C ARG A 279 19.58 -4.89 -0.37
N ILE A 280 20.70 -4.20 -0.23
CA ILE A 280 20.90 -2.83 -0.68
C ILE A 280 22.00 -2.84 -1.72
N GLY A 281 21.75 -2.20 -2.87
CA GLY A 281 22.66 -2.14 -4.00
C GLY A 281 22.76 -3.43 -4.82
N ARG A 282 21.93 -4.44 -4.53
CA ARG A 282 21.87 -5.71 -5.27
C ARG A 282 20.55 -6.43 -5.12
N SER A 283 20.31 -7.39 -6.00
CA SER A 283 19.29 -8.43 -5.83
C SER A 283 19.88 -9.75 -5.30
N ILE A 284 19.01 -10.74 -5.16
CA ILE A 284 19.39 -12.15 -5.00
C ILE A 284 19.91 -12.79 -6.31
N ALA A 285 19.40 -12.39 -7.47
CA ALA A 285 19.77 -12.95 -8.77
C ALA A 285 21.08 -12.36 -9.33
N GLY A 286 21.67 -11.38 -8.64
CA GLY A 286 23.00 -10.84 -8.95
C GLY A 286 22.99 -9.52 -9.70
N GLU A 287 21.83 -8.93 -10.00
CA GLU A 287 21.76 -7.55 -10.49
C GLU A 287 22.30 -6.58 -9.44
N VAL A 288 23.06 -5.57 -9.88
CA VAL A 288 23.76 -4.61 -9.00
C VAL A 288 23.34 -3.18 -9.32
N TRP A 289 23.30 -2.33 -8.30
CA TRP A 289 23.25 -0.88 -8.45
C TRP A 289 24.66 -0.32 -8.65
N ASP A 290 24.93 0.19 -9.85
CA ASP A 290 26.19 0.85 -10.22
C ASP A 290 26.07 2.39 -10.29
N GLY A 291 25.03 2.95 -9.67
CA GLY A 291 24.95 4.37 -9.30
C GLY A 291 25.44 4.60 -7.86
N THR A 292 25.07 5.73 -7.24
CA THR A 292 25.35 5.98 -5.82
C THR A 292 24.11 5.80 -4.94
N ILE A 293 24.35 5.40 -3.69
CA ILE A 293 23.34 5.34 -2.63
C ILE A 293 23.85 6.21 -1.48
N ASP A 294 23.32 7.42 -1.39
CA ASP A 294 23.78 8.42 -0.41
C ASP A 294 23.20 8.12 0.98
N ARG A 295 21.89 7.81 1.03
CA ARG A 295 21.17 7.56 2.28
C ARG A 295 20.03 6.57 2.10
N ILE A 296 19.86 5.70 3.09
CA ILE A 296 18.62 4.94 3.29
C ILE A 296 18.15 5.11 4.74
N ALA A 297 16.90 5.54 4.90
CA ALA A 297 16.17 5.57 6.16
C ALA A 297 14.98 4.61 6.08
N LEU A 298 15.04 3.50 6.81
CA LEU A 298 13.99 2.49 6.90
C LEU A 298 13.08 2.78 8.10
N ASN A 299 11.78 2.63 7.92
CA ASN A 299 10.78 2.78 8.97
C ASN A 299 9.69 1.71 8.82
N PRO A 300 8.80 1.51 9.81
CA PRO A 300 7.56 0.76 9.60
C PRO A 300 6.74 1.32 8.43
N ALA A 301 5.79 0.54 7.91
CA ALA A 301 4.85 1.05 6.93
C ALA A 301 4.13 2.29 7.46
N LEU A 302 4.07 3.32 6.62
CA LEU A 302 3.34 4.55 6.91
C LEU A 302 1.88 4.39 6.48
N SER A 303 0.96 4.86 7.32
CA SER A 303 -0.40 5.16 6.89
C SER A 303 -0.40 6.21 5.78
N GLU A 304 -1.52 6.36 5.08
CA GLU A 304 -1.64 7.37 4.02
C GLU A 304 -1.36 8.79 4.53
N ALA A 305 -1.93 9.15 5.68
CA ALA A 305 -1.73 10.46 6.27
C ALA A 305 -0.26 10.68 6.66
N GLU A 306 0.40 9.68 7.25
CA GLU A 306 1.84 9.78 7.59
C GLU A 306 2.72 9.87 6.33
N PHE A 307 2.36 9.14 5.26
CA PHE A 307 3.08 9.21 3.99
C PHE A 307 3.03 10.62 3.41
N TYR A 308 1.84 11.23 3.33
CA TYR A 308 1.69 12.60 2.85
C TYR A 308 2.28 13.62 3.81
N ALA A 309 2.12 13.49 5.13
CA ALA A 309 2.68 14.43 6.10
C ALA A 309 4.21 14.52 6.03
N ALA A 310 4.87 13.46 5.56
CA ALA A 310 6.33 13.44 5.43
C ALA A 310 6.83 14.12 4.14
N LEU A 311 5.99 14.36 3.12
CA LEU A 311 6.40 14.96 1.84
C LEU A 311 6.59 16.49 1.97
N PRO A 312 7.41 17.12 1.11
CA PRO A 312 7.55 18.57 1.15
C PRO A 312 6.31 19.26 0.58
N ASN A 313 5.94 20.43 1.12
CA ASN A 313 4.72 21.19 0.75
C ASN A 313 4.60 21.59 -0.73
N SER A 314 5.66 21.43 -1.53
CA SER A 314 5.65 21.62 -2.99
C SER A 314 5.28 20.35 -3.77
N GLN A 315 5.31 19.18 -3.14
CA GLN A 315 5.15 17.89 -3.82
C GLN A 315 3.75 17.67 -4.39
N LEU A 316 2.72 18.06 -3.63
CA LEU A 316 1.34 17.70 -3.94
C LEU A 316 0.40 18.90 -3.84
N ILE A 317 -0.76 18.72 -4.44
CA ILE A 317 -1.92 19.61 -4.38
C ILE A 317 -3.07 18.78 -3.83
N ALA A 318 -3.78 19.28 -2.82
CA ALA A 318 -4.94 18.62 -2.24
C ALA A 318 -6.21 19.10 -2.95
N LEU A 319 -6.94 18.21 -3.62
CA LEU A 319 -8.22 18.52 -4.25
C LEU A 319 -9.37 18.04 -3.36
N TRP A 320 -10.07 18.96 -2.71
CA TRP A 320 -11.20 18.66 -1.83
C TRP A 320 -12.52 18.92 -2.55
N GLY A 321 -13.46 17.99 -2.45
CA GLY A 321 -14.77 18.16 -3.06
C GLY A 321 -15.69 16.96 -2.96
N ASP A 322 -16.69 16.94 -3.83
CA ASP A 322 -17.69 15.88 -3.93
C ASP A 322 -17.42 14.94 -5.13
N SER A 323 -18.47 14.43 -5.77
CA SER A 323 -18.38 13.57 -6.95
C SER A 323 -17.65 14.22 -8.13
N LEU A 324 -17.80 15.53 -8.30
CA LEU A 324 -17.14 16.26 -9.39
C LEU A 324 -15.62 16.30 -9.19
N ALA A 325 -15.17 16.59 -7.98
CA ALA A 325 -13.74 16.52 -7.64
C ALA A 325 -13.18 15.09 -7.68
N GLY A 326 -14.04 14.10 -7.40
CA GLY A 326 -13.72 12.68 -7.53
C GLY A 326 -13.59 12.21 -8.98
N GLY A 327 -14.02 12.99 -9.97
CA GLY A 327 -14.00 12.56 -11.37
C GLY A 327 -15.02 11.48 -11.71
N ILE A 328 -16.17 11.43 -11.01
CA ILE A 328 -17.21 10.41 -11.27
C ILE A 328 -17.64 10.45 -12.74
N ASN A 329 -17.81 9.27 -13.35
CA ASN A 329 -18.09 9.03 -14.77
C ASN A 329 -16.94 9.30 -15.76
N ALA A 330 -15.72 9.57 -15.28
CA ALA A 330 -14.54 9.41 -16.11
C ALA A 330 -14.40 7.95 -16.58
N SER A 331 -13.98 7.74 -17.83
CA SER A 331 -13.89 6.39 -18.42
C SER A 331 -12.78 5.52 -17.81
N SER A 332 -11.80 6.16 -17.15
CA SER A 332 -10.73 5.49 -16.42
C SER A 332 -10.16 6.40 -15.32
N GLU A 333 -9.34 5.82 -14.44
CA GLU A 333 -8.66 6.56 -13.36
C GLU A 333 -7.81 7.73 -13.89
N ALA A 334 -7.17 7.56 -15.05
CA ALA A 334 -6.32 8.59 -15.66
C ALA A 334 -7.09 9.87 -16.05
N PHE A 335 -8.41 9.75 -16.29
CA PHE A 335 -9.27 10.88 -16.67
C PHE A 335 -10.01 11.51 -15.49
N ARG A 336 -9.86 10.98 -14.27
CA ARG A 336 -10.38 11.64 -13.07
C ARG A 336 -9.66 12.96 -12.83
N THR A 337 -10.32 13.91 -12.18
CA THR A 337 -9.87 15.31 -12.06
C THR A 337 -8.45 15.43 -11.50
N GLY A 338 -8.11 14.67 -10.46
CA GLY A 338 -6.77 14.68 -9.85
C GLY A 338 -5.69 14.20 -10.83
N PRO A 339 -5.70 12.93 -11.26
CA PRO A 339 -4.73 12.41 -12.23
C PRO A 339 -4.63 13.23 -13.51
N ALA A 340 -5.77 13.64 -14.10
CA ALA A 340 -5.79 14.47 -15.29
C ALA A 340 -5.08 15.82 -15.08
N ALA A 341 -5.30 16.48 -13.94
CA ALA A 341 -4.62 17.74 -13.62
C ALA A 341 -3.14 17.56 -13.32
N GLY A 342 -2.78 16.49 -12.59
CA GLY A 342 -1.40 16.18 -12.24
C GLY A 342 -0.49 15.99 -13.45
N ALA A 343 -1.02 15.35 -14.50
CA ALA A 343 -0.35 15.12 -15.77
C ALA A 343 -0.08 16.40 -16.59
N LEU A 344 -0.80 17.50 -16.32
CA LEU A 344 -0.62 18.78 -17.04
C LEU A 344 0.55 19.62 -16.51
N PHE A 345 1.16 19.23 -15.38
CA PHE A 345 2.36 19.87 -14.86
C PHE A 345 3.62 19.34 -15.54
N SER A 346 4.66 20.17 -15.63
CA SER A 346 5.99 19.77 -16.10
C SER A 346 7.05 20.18 -15.08
N PRO A 347 7.67 19.23 -14.35
CA PRO A 347 7.31 17.80 -14.31
C PRO A 347 5.91 17.58 -13.73
N ALA A 348 5.32 16.40 -13.99
CA ALA A 348 4.01 16.03 -13.42
C ALA A 348 4.01 16.17 -11.89
N ARG A 349 2.86 16.50 -11.31
CA ARG A 349 2.67 16.66 -9.86
C ARG A 349 1.54 15.78 -9.35
N ALA A 350 1.59 15.41 -8.08
CA ALA A 350 0.47 14.71 -7.45
C ALA A 350 -0.67 15.68 -7.14
N VAL A 351 -1.84 15.48 -7.74
CA VAL A 351 -3.09 16.12 -7.30
C VAL A 351 -3.93 15.05 -6.60
N VAL A 352 -3.89 15.05 -5.27
CA VAL A 352 -4.54 14.04 -4.44
C VAL A 352 -6.01 14.43 -4.29
N SER A 353 -6.89 13.71 -4.99
CA SER A 353 -8.33 13.92 -4.86
C SER A 353 -8.86 13.33 -3.56
N GLN A 354 -9.65 14.14 -2.86
CA GLN A 354 -10.42 13.82 -1.67
C GLN A 354 -11.93 13.93 -1.96
N GLY A 355 -12.31 13.79 -3.23
CA GLY A 355 -13.68 13.80 -3.71
C GLY A 355 -14.48 12.58 -3.28
N ILE A 356 -15.62 12.78 -2.60
CA ILE A 356 -16.54 11.70 -2.23
C ILE A 356 -17.95 12.03 -2.75
N GLY A 357 -18.54 11.08 -3.46
CA GLY A 357 -19.86 11.25 -4.08
C GLY A 357 -20.94 11.62 -3.07
N GLY A 358 -21.79 12.58 -3.45
CA GLY A 358 -22.96 13.00 -2.65
C GLY A 358 -22.64 13.75 -1.35
N GLN A 359 -21.37 14.02 -1.01
CA GLN A 359 -21.05 14.80 0.18
C GLN A 359 -21.39 16.28 0.00
N THR A 360 -22.00 16.85 1.03
CA THR A 360 -22.24 18.29 1.19
C THR A 360 -20.93 19.04 1.47
N SER A 361 -20.92 20.35 1.24
CA SER A 361 -19.81 21.23 1.63
C SER A 361 -19.46 21.10 3.13
N THR A 362 -20.46 20.93 4.00
CA THR A 362 -20.27 20.76 5.45
C THR A 362 -19.49 19.49 5.80
N GLN A 363 -19.81 18.37 5.15
CA GLN A 363 -19.11 17.10 5.36
C GLN A 363 -17.66 17.16 4.87
N ILE A 364 -17.43 17.83 3.73
CA ILE A 364 -16.09 18.02 3.16
C ILE A 364 -15.24 18.90 4.08
N ALA A 365 -15.79 20.03 4.54
CA ALA A 365 -15.14 20.91 5.50
C ALA A 365 -14.83 20.20 6.83
N ALA A 366 -15.72 19.33 7.30
CA ALA A 366 -15.48 18.50 8.48
C ALA A 366 -14.32 17.49 8.28
N ARG A 367 -14.21 16.84 7.11
CA ARG A 367 -13.06 15.96 6.76
C ARG A 367 -11.73 16.73 6.73
N MET A 368 -11.77 18.01 6.36
CA MET A 368 -10.62 18.91 6.43
C MET A 368 -10.26 19.35 7.86
N ASN A 369 -11.05 18.96 8.87
CA ASN A 369 -11.01 19.50 10.23
C ASN A 369 -11.30 21.01 10.31
N ALA A 370 -11.96 21.57 9.30
CA ALA A 370 -12.40 22.96 9.31
C ALA A 370 -13.64 23.20 10.16
N LEU A 371 -14.49 22.16 10.26
CA LEU A 371 -15.65 22.11 11.16
C LEU A 371 -15.48 20.92 12.12
N PRO A 372 -15.80 21.09 13.43
CA PRO A 372 -15.61 20.04 14.41
C PRO A 372 -16.62 18.89 14.23
N ILE A 373 -16.10 17.67 14.16
CA ILE A 373 -16.90 16.44 14.25
C ILE A 373 -17.00 16.09 15.74
N ALA A 374 -18.00 16.63 16.43
CA ALA A 374 -18.22 16.35 17.84
C ALA A 374 -18.86 14.97 18.02
N VAL A 375 -18.24 14.12 18.84
CA VAL A 375 -18.57 12.71 19.03
C VAL A 375 -18.80 12.41 20.52
N SER A 376 -19.77 11.54 20.81
CA SER A 376 -19.93 10.90 22.12
C SER A 376 -19.80 9.39 21.96
N VAL A 377 -19.19 8.72 22.94
CA VAL A 377 -18.97 7.26 22.92
C VAL A 377 -19.65 6.61 24.12
N SER A 378 -19.95 5.31 24.00
CA SER A 378 -20.48 4.53 25.12
C SER A 378 -19.61 4.67 26.37
N ALA A 379 -20.25 4.84 27.53
CA ALA A 379 -19.62 5.04 28.83
C ALA A 379 -18.62 6.21 28.92
N ASN A 380 -18.60 7.13 27.93
CA ASN A 380 -17.65 8.26 27.87
C ASN A 380 -16.19 7.82 28.02
N GLN A 381 -15.84 6.63 27.52
CA GLN A 381 -14.51 6.03 27.67
C GLN A 381 -14.14 5.20 26.44
N ILE A 382 -12.91 5.36 25.97
CA ILE A 382 -12.28 4.48 24.99
C ILE A 382 -11.63 3.32 25.77
N PRO A 383 -11.98 2.05 25.51
CA PRO A 383 -11.48 0.90 26.26
C PRO A 383 -9.98 0.67 26.04
N ALA A 384 -9.35 -0.13 26.91
CA ALA A 384 -7.93 -0.47 26.82
C ALA A 384 -7.52 -1.09 25.47
N SER A 385 -8.42 -1.86 24.86
CA SER A 385 -8.22 -2.52 23.57
C SER A 385 -9.53 -2.59 22.79
N GLY A 386 -9.44 -2.69 21.47
CA GLY A 386 -10.61 -2.90 20.61
C GLY A 386 -11.41 -1.63 20.34
N SER A 387 -12.73 -1.79 20.25
CA SER A 387 -13.64 -0.77 19.75
C SER A 387 -14.61 -0.25 20.82
N VAL A 388 -15.15 0.94 20.56
CA VAL A 388 -16.25 1.54 21.33
C VAL A 388 -17.29 2.11 20.37
N ALA A 389 -18.57 1.92 20.68
CA ALA A 389 -19.66 2.48 19.91
C ALA A 389 -19.71 4.01 20.07
N VAL A 390 -19.93 4.71 18.96
CA VAL A 390 -20.22 6.15 18.93
C VAL A 390 -21.73 6.33 19.07
N THR A 391 -22.15 6.94 20.17
CA THR A 391 -23.57 7.12 20.54
C THR A 391 -24.17 8.42 20.01
N ALA A 392 -23.34 9.42 19.68
CA ALA A 392 -23.78 10.65 19.02
C ALA A 392 -22.66 11.23 18.14
N LYS A 393 -23.03 11.89 17.04
CA LYS A 393 -22.12 12.59 16.11
C LYS A 393 -22.79 13.84 15.54
N SER A 394 -22.07 14.97 15.48
CA SER A 394 -22.60 16.22 14.93
C SER A 394 -22.68 16.23 13.40
N ILE A 395 -21.67 15.68 12.73
CA ILE A 395 -21.56 15.64 11.27
C ILE A 395 -21.21 14.21 10.86
N ASN A 396 -22.02 13.60 9.99
CA ASN A 396 -21.71 12.28 9.46
C ASN A 396 -20.87 12.40 8.18
N ILE A 397 -19.56 12.14 8.27
CA ILE A 397 -18.62 12.15 7.13
C ILE A 397 -18.47 10.79 6.41
N LEU A 398 -19.09 9.72 6.91
CA LEU A 398 -19.00 8.37 6.34
C LEU A 398 -20.23 8.08 5.47
N VAL A 399 -20.38 8.90 4.43
CA VAL A 399 -21.46 8.82 3.44
C VAL A 399 -20.84 8.89 2.05
N ASN A 400 -21.29 8.02 1.15
CA ASN A 400 -20.96 8.05 -0.27
C ASN A 400 -22.24 7.80 -1.08
N SER A 401 -22.59 8.74 -1.95
CA SER A 401 -23.81 8.72 -2.77
C SER A 401 -25.09 8.48 -1.94
N GLY A 402 -25.17 9.11 -0.77
CA GLY A 402 -26.30 8.97 0.16
C GLY A 402 -26.29 7.68 0.99
N VAL A 403 -25.34 6.78 0.78
CA VAL A 403 -25.24 5.50 1.50
C VAL A 403 -24.18 5.60 2.62
N PHE A 404 -24.52 5.12 3.81
CA PHE A 404 -23.57 4.98 4.91
C PHE A 404 -22.53 3.93 4.57
N SER A 405 -21.29 4.38 4.36
CA SER A 405 -20.19 3.50 3.97
C SER A 405 -18.83 4.12 4.29
N GLY A 406 -17.83 3.25 4.36
CA GLY A 406 -16.43 3.64 4.51
C GLY A 406 -15.97 3.78 5.95
N SER A 407 -14.74 4.29 6.06
CA SER A 407 -14.07 4.53 7.32
C SER A 407 -13.14 5.75 7.20
N GLN A 408 -12.76 6.32 8.34
CA GLN A 408 -11.85 7.45 8.39
C GLN A 408 -10.86 7.25 9.55
N THR A 409 -9.57 7.28 9.24
CA THR A 409 -8.51 7.32 10.25
C THR A 409 -8.43 8.71 10.89
N GLY A 410 -8.12 8.73 12.18
CA GLY A 410 -8.04 9.95 12.95
C GLY A 410 -7.77 9.74 14.42
N ARG A 411 -8.05 10.76 15.22
CA ARG A 411 -7.83 10.77 16.67
C ARG A 411 -9.09 11.17 17.41
N LEU A 412 -9.42 10.43 18.46
CA LEU A 412 -10.49 10.76 19.40
C LEU A 412 -9.90 10.82 20.81
N ALA A 413 -10.10 11.93 21.52
CA ALA A 413 -9.47 12.17 22.83
C ALA A 413 -7.95 11.93 22.83
N GLY A 414 -7.27 12.25 21.71
CA GLY A 414 -5.83 12.01 21.52
C GLY A 414 -5.44 10.57 21.16
N VAL A 415 -6.37 9.61 21.19
CA VAL A 415 -6.11 8.20 20.84
C VAL A 415 -6.20 8.01 19.33
N PRO A 416 -5.14 7.53 18.65
CA PRO A 416 -5.20 7.16 17.24
C PRO A 416 -6.11 5.96 17.01
N GLY A 417 -6.93 6.02 15.97
CA GLY A 417 -7.83 4.95 15.60
C GLY A 417 -8.59 5.23 14.32
N THR A 418 -9.61 4.42 14.08
CA THR A 418 -10.45 4.51 12.89
C THR A 418 -11.91 4.58 13.33
N VAL A 419 -12.65 5.55 12.79
CA VAL A 419 -14.12 5.49 12.80
C VAL A 419 -14.60 4.75 11.56
N SER A 420 -15.51 3.80 11.72
CA SER A 420 -16.21 3.11 10.63
C SER A 420 -17.71 3.21 10.83
N THR A 421 -18.46 3.08 9.74
CA THR A 421 -19.93 3.05 9.79
C THR A 421 -20.45 1.69 9.34
N ASP A 422 -21.52 1.23 9.97
CA ASP A 422 -22.37 0.17 9.41
C ASP A 422 -23.36 0.75 8.37
N SER A 423 -24.16 -0.12 7.76
CA SER A 423 -25.18 0.25 6.77
C SER A 423 -26.35 1.07 7.34
N SER A 424 -26.50 1.10 8.67
CA SER A 424 -27.50 1.90 9.38
C SER A 424 -26.97 3.27 9.80
N GLY A 425 -25.69 3.56 9.54
CA GLY A 425 -25.06 4.82 9.91
C GLY A 425 -24.51 4.85 11.33
N ASN A 426 -24.49 3.72 12.04
CA ASN A 426 -23.92 3.65 13.37
C ASN A 426 -22.40 3.63 13.28
N TRP A 427 -21.76 4.52 14.05
CA TRP A 427 -20.31 4.63 14.05
C TRP A 427 -19.70 3.77 15.15
N THR A 428 -18.54 3.20 14.83
CA THR A 428 -17.67 2.52 15.80
C THR A 428 -16.29 3.15 15.71
N PHE A 429 -15.72 3.55 16.86
CA PHE A 429 -14.31 3.95 16.94
C PHE A 429 -13.47 2.76 17.42
N THR A 430 -12.46 2.37 16.65
CA THR A 430 -11.51 1.30 16.99
C THR A 430 -10.13 1.90 17.16
N ARG A 431 -9.54 1.77 18.35
CA ARG A 431 -8.18 2.27 18.60
C ARG A 431 -7.15 1.43 17.85
N LEU A 432 -6.11 2.07 17.32
CA LEU A 432 -5.10 1.40 16.49
C LEU A 432 -4.18 0.47 17.31
N ARG A 433 -3.90 0.83 18.58
CA ARG A 433 -3.05 0.05 19.49
C ARG A 433 -3.67 -0.03 20.87
N ALA A 434 -3.54 -1.20 21.51
CA ALA A 434 -3.93 -1.37 22.90
C ALA A 434 -3.12 -0.44 23.83
N GLY A 435 -3.71 -0.05 24.95
CA GLY A 435 -3.10 0.82 25.95
C GLY A 435 -4.02 1.01 27.15
N ALA A 436 -3.77 1.99 28.00
CA ALA A 436 -4.70 2.32 29.09
C ALA A 436 -6.07 2.79 28.52
N PRO A 437 -7.19 2.54 29.23
CA PRO A 437 -8.47 3.19 28.93
C PRO A 437 -8.32 4.72 28.97
N VAL A 438 -9.04 5.43 28.10
CA VAL A 438 -8.95 6.90 27.98
C VAL A 438 -10.34 7.51 28.12
N ALA A 439 -10.48 8.51 29.01
CA ALA A 439 -11.72 9.26 29.14
C ALA A 439 -12.03 10.03 27.86
N CYS A 440 -13.27 9.94 27.40
CA CYS A 440 -13.77 10.60 26.19
C CYS A 440 -15.12 11.27 26.51
N PRO A 441 -15.11 12.48 27.11
CA PRO A 441 -16.33 13.19 27.44
C PRO A 441 -17.26 13.40 26.22
N PRO A 442 -18.59 13.56 26.43
CA PRO A 442 -19.52 13.87 25.35
C PRO A 442 -19.09 15.10 24.55
N GLY A 443 -19.25 15.03 23.22
CA GLY A 443 -18.90 16.12 22.32
C GLY A 443 -17.39 16.27 22.04
N THR A 444 -16.57 15.27 22.38
CA THR A 444 -15.15 15.26 22.04
C THR A 444 -14.97 15.30 20.52
N ALA A 445 -14.10 16.18 20.03
CA ALA A 445 -13.81 16.28 18.59
C ALA A 445 -13.06 15.04 18.09
N PHE A 446 -13.57 14.44 17.01
CA PHE A 446 -12.81 13.53 16.17
C PHE A 446 -12.00 14.33 15.14
N VAL A 447 -10.69 14.09 15.08
CA VAL A 447 -9.77 14.80 14.18
C VAL A 447 -9.30 13.85 13.09
N CYS A 448 -9.63 14.14 11.84
CA CYS A 448 -9.25 13.35 10.67
C CYS A 448 -7.74 13.48 10.40
N ASP A 449 -7.00 12.37 10.37
CA ASP A 449 -5.55 12.39 10.16
C ASP A 449 -5.19 12.94 8.78
N LEU A 450 -5.96 12.57 7.74
CA LEU A 450 -5.71 13.02 6.38
C LEU A 450 -6.00 14.52 6.19
N GLY A 451 -7.01 15.06 6.90
CA GLY A 451 -7.27 16.49 6.94
C GLY A 451 -6.09 17.27 7.52
N LEU A 452 -5.44 16.75 8.57
CA LEU A 452 -4.21 17.34 9.12
C LEU A 452 -3.03 17.19 8.16
N ALA A 453 -2.85 16.00 7.57
CA ALA A 453 -1.72 15.72 6.69
C ALA A 453 -1.75 16.57 5.41
N LEU A 454 -2.93 16.82 4.84
CA LEU A 454 -3.09 17.59 3.60
C LEU A 454 -3.15 19.11 3.82
N ARG A 455 -3.38 19.57 5.06
CA ARG A 455 -3.49 20.99 5.43
C ARG A 455 -2.32 21.88 4.94
N PRO A 456 -1.04 21.45 4.97
CA PRO A 456 0.07 22.32 4.58
C PRO A 456 0.25 22.53 3.06
N TYR A 457 -0.54 21.84 2.24
CA TYR A 457 -0.39 21.82 0.78
C TYR A 457 -1.33 22.79 0.09
N PRO A 458 -0.96 23.29 -1.12
CA PRO A 458 -1.90 24.02 -1.94
C PRO A 458 -3.22 23.26 -2.10
N ALA A 459 -4.34 23.94 -1.84
CA ALA A 459 -5.65 23.30 -1.81
C ALA A 459 -6.54 23.79 -2.96
N TRP A 460 -7.12 22.88 -3.72
CA TRP A 460 -8.19 23.19 -4.66
C TRP A 460 -9.51 22.78 -4.01
N LEU A 461 -10.36 23.75 -3.72
CA LEU A 461 -11.64 23.59 -3.04
C LEU A 461 -12.74 23.61 -4.09
N TRP A 462 -13.30 22.45 -4.39
CA TRP A 462 -14.41 22.30 -5.34
C TRP A 462 -15.60 21.62 -4.67
N LEU A 463 -16.31 22.41 -3.86
CA LEU A 463 -17.37 21.96 -2.98
C LEU A 463 -18.61 22.84 -3.11
N GLY A 464 -19.77 22.27 -2.76
CA GLY A 464 -21.04 23.00 -2.68
C GLY A 464 -22.12 22.55 -3.65
N ARG A 465 -21.84 21.64 -4.60
CA ARG A 465 -22.87 21.16 -5.53
C ARG A 465 -24.02 20.45 -4.82
N ASN A 466 -23.71 19.69 -3.77
CA ASN A 466 -24.70 19.01 -2.92
C ASN A 466 -25.24 19.89 -1.78
N GLY A 467 -24.97 21.20 -1.80
CA GLY A 467 -25.40 22.14 -0.75
C GLY A 467 -24.62 22.00 0.55
N ALA A 468 -25.27 22.38 1.66
CA ALA A 468 -24.75 22.37 3.03
C ALA A 468 -25.78 21.68 3.96
N GLN A 469 -25.32 21.18 5.10
CA GLN A 469 -26.22 20.63 6.12
C GLN A 469 -26.97 21.75 6.86
N ALA A 470 -28.09 21.41 7.48
CA ALA A 470 -28.90 22.36 8.24
C ALA A 470 -28.06 23.14 9.26
N GLY A 471 -28.27 24.46 9.33
CA GLY A 471 -27.50 25.35 10.19
C GLY A 471 -26.16 25.83 9.61
N ASN A 472 -25.75 25.32 8.44
CA ASN A 472 -24.55 25.74 7.72
C ASN A 472 -24.90 26.35 6.35
N SER A 473 -23.92 26.99 5.72
CA SER A 473 -24.03 27.50 4.34
C SER A 473 -22.80 27.10 3.55
N VAL A 474 -22.95 26.97 2.23
CA VAL A 474 -21.84 26.59 1.34
C VAL A 474 -20.71 27.62 1.43
N GLU A 475 -21.06 28.90 1.45
CA GLU A 475 -20.14 30.02 1.55
C GLU A 475 -19.39 30.00 2.89
N GLY A 476 -20.10 29.72 4.00
CA GLY A 476 -19.52 29.59 5.33
C GLY A 476 -18.59 28.38 5.46
N ASP A 477 -18.98 27.24 4.88
CA ASP A 477 -18.18 26.02 4.88
C ASP A 477 -16.89 26.19 4.07
N ILE A 478 -16.95 26.85 2.90
CA ILE A 478 -15.76 27.21 2.11
C ILE A 478 -14.86 28.17 2.91
N ALA A 479 -15.44 29.19 3.56
CA ALA A 479 -14.68 30.14 4.36
C ALA A 479 -13.97 29.44 5.54
N ALA A 480 -14.65 28.54 6.24
CA ALA A 480 -14.05 27.72 7.30
C ALA A 480 -12.92 26.84 6.75
N ALA A 481 -13.12 26.21 5.59
CA ALA A 481 -12.10 25.41 4.92
C ALA A 481 -10.87 26.24 4.54
N VAL A 482 -11.04 27.47 4.03
CA VAL A 482 -9.93 28.38 3.74
C VAL A 482 -9.17 28.77 5.00
N VAL A 483 -9.88 29.16 6.06
CA VAL A 483 -9.27 29.53 7.36
C VAL A 483 -8.49 28.35 7.94
N SER A 484 -9.03 27.13 7.82
CA SER A 484 -8.39 25.94 8.38
C SER A 484 -7.06 25.60 7.71
N LEU A 485 -6.79 26.02 6.47
CA LEU A 485 -5.51 25.77 5.81
C LEU A 485 -4.35 26.49 6.52
N GLY A 486 -4.59 27.70 7.03
CA GLY A 486 -3.55 28.53 7.65
C GLY A 486 -2.51 29.08 6.66
N HIS A 487 -2.83 29.10 5.36
CA HIS A 487 -1.99 29.67 4.31
C HIS A 487 -2.83 30.15 3.11
N ASP A 488 -2.21 30.97 2.27
CA ASP A 488 -2.87 31.63 1.13
C ASP A 488 -2.85 30.85 -0.19
N ARG A 489 -2.30 29.63 -0.18
CA ARG A 489 -2.20 28.75 -1.34
C ARG A 489 -3.45 27.91 -1.52
N TYR A 490 -4.53 28.53 -1.99
CA TYR A 490 -5.78 27.83 -2.30
C TYR A 490 -6.50 28.39 -3.51
N LEU A 491 -7.32 27.57 -4.15
CA LEU A 491 -8.26 27.94 -5.20
C LEU A 491 -9.67 27.49 -4.82
N VAL A 492 -10.68 28.24 -5.25
CA VAL A 492 -12.10 27.91 -5.09
C VAL A 492 -12.72 27.74 -6.47
N GLY A 493 -13.19 26.54 -6.79
CA GLY A 493 -13.82 26.24 -8.08
C GLY A 493 -15.29 26.66 -8.11
N ALA A 494 -15.75 27.19 -9.25
CA ALA A 494 -17.15 27.46 -9.48
C ALA A 494 -18.02 26.19 -9.33
N ILE A 495 -19.20 26.36 -8.74
CA ILE A 495 -20.20 25.30 -8.60
C ILE A 495 -20.92 25.15 -9.95
N LEU A 496 -21.01 23.93 -10.46
CA LEU A 496 -21.66 23.65 -11.75
C LEU A 496 -23.18 23.52 -11.60
N THR A 497 -23.90 23.94 -12.64
CA THR A 497 -25.32 23.63 -12.80
C THR A 497 -25.49 22.26 -13.47
N SER A 498 -26.64 21.64 -13.24
CA SER A 498 -27.08 20.39 -13.87
C SER A 498 -28.21 20.65 -14.85
N ALA A 499 -28.30 19.84 -15.90
CA ALA A 499 -29.43 19.84 -16.83
C ALA A 499 -30.76 19.38 -16.20
N SER A 500 -30.75 18.89 -14.95
CA SER A 500 -31.96 18.60 -14.16
C SER A 500 -32.31 19.71 -13.16
N ASP A 501 -31.52 20.77 -13.07
CA ASP A 501 -31.80 21.88 -12.16
C ASP A 501 -32.98 22.73 -12.66
N THR A 502 -33.81 23.20 -11.73
CA THR A 502 -34.86 24.19 -12.03
C THR A 502 -34.24 25.57 -12.21
N SER A 503 -34.96 26.49 -12.87
CA SER A 503 -34.51 27.89 -13.05
C SER A 503 -34.17 28.59 -11.72
N GLY A 504 -34.90 28.26 -10.64
CA GLY A 504 -34.61 28.77 -9.30
C GLY A 504 -33.28 28.25 -8.75
N VAL A 505 -32.97 26.96 -8.94
CA VAL A 505 -31.68 26.37 -8.53
C VAL A 505 -30.53 26.94 -9.33
N ILE A 506 -30.68 27.09 -10.65
CA ILE A 506 -29.70 27.72 -11.53
C ILE A 506 -29.39 29.14 -11.05
N SER A 507 -30.42 29.95 -10.80
CA SER A 507 -30.26 31.34 -10.33
C SER A 507 -29.53 31.40 -8.99
N ALA A 508 -29.83 30.47 -8.08
CA ALA A 508 -29.16 30.38 -6.78
C ALA A 508 -27.66 30.00 -6.93
N ILE A 509 -27.33 29.06 -7.82
CA ILE A 509 -25.94 28.67 -8.10
C ILE A 509 -25.16 29.83 -8.75
N VAL A 510 -25.77 30.54 -9.71
CA VAL A 510 -25.16 31.72 -10.35
C VAL A 510 -24.89 32.82 -9.33
N ALA A 511 -25.87 33.15 -8.48
CA ALA A 511 -25.70 34.13 -7.41
C ALA A 511 -24.58 33.74 -6.44
N ARG A 512 -24.53 32.46 -6.05
CA ARG A 512 -23.47 31.92 -5.20
C ARG A 512 -22.09 32.01 -5.85
N ASN A 513 -21.95 31.61 -7.11
CA ASN A 513 -20.68 31.74 -7.83
C ASN A 513 -20.25 33.21 -7.93
N GLY A 514 -21.18 34.15 -8.13
CA GLY A 514 -20.90 35.58 -8.07
C GLY A 514 -20.36 36.03 -6.71
N ALA A 515 -20.98 35.56 -5.61
CA ALA A 515 -20.50 35.84 -4.25
C ALA A 515 -19.12 35.24 -3.98
N LEU A 516 -18.87 33.99 -4.40
CA LEU A 516 -17.57 33.33 -4.28
C LEU A 516 -16.50 34.05 -5.11
N ALA A 517 -16.82 34.46 -6.34
CA ALA A 517 -15.91 35.23 -7.19
C ALA A 517 -15.55 36.58 -6.55
N ALA A 518 -16.52 37.28 -5.98
CA ALA A 518 -16.27 38.54 -5.27
C ALA A 518 -15.41 38.33 -4.00
N ALA A 519 -15.66 37.27 -3.23
CA ALA A 519 -14.94 36.99 -1.99
C ALA A 519 -13.50 36.52 -2.22
N TYR A 520 -13.27 35.70 -3.25
CA TYR A 520 -11.98 35.05 -3.47
C TYR A 520 -11.16 35.67 -4.61
N GLY A 521 -11.78 36.51 -5.45
CA GLY A 521 -11.14 37.25 -6.53
C GLY A 521 -10.28 36.35 -7.40
N THR A 522 -8.98 36.64 -7.45
CA THR A 522 -7.97 35.84 -8.15
C THR A 522 -7.85 34.40 -7.66
N ARG A 523 -8.42 33.98 -6.53
CA ARG A 523 -8.42 32.56 -6.12
C ARG A 523 -9.66 31.81 -6.59
N PHE A 524 -10.66 32.50 -7.16
CA PHE A 524 -11.81 31.86 -7.78
C PHE A 524 -11.46 31.36 -9.20
N VAL A 525 -11.91 30.15 -9.54
CA VAL A 525 -11.75 29.53 -10.86
C VAL A 525 -13.11 29.38 -11.51
N ASP A 526 -13.34 30.11 -12.60
CA ASP A 526 -14.58 30.03 -13.38
C ASP A 526 -14.63 28.75 -14.24
N LEU A 527 -14.94 27.63 -13.60
CA LEU A 527 -15.06 26.33 -14.25
C LEU A 527 -16.26 26.26 -15.20
N MET A 528 -17.35 26.97 -14.86
CA MET A 528 -18.56 27.00 -15.67
C MET A 528 -18.28 27.70 -17.01
N GLY A 529 -17.68 28.89 -16.96
CA GLY A 529 -17.28 29.62 -18.16
C GLY A 529 -16.28 28.85 -19.01
N ALA A 530 -15.30 28.20 -18.39
CA ALA A 530 -14.33 27.35 -19.11
C ALA A 530 -15.00 26.18 -19.86
N LEU A 531 -15.98 25.51 -19.23
CA LEU A 531 -16.72 24.41 -19.84
C LEU A 531 -17.64 24.89 -20.96
N GLN A 532 -18.36 26.01 -20.77
CA GLN A 532 -19.23 26.58 -21.79
C GLN A 532 -18.46 27.07 -23.01
N ALA A 533 -17.29 27.70 -22.81
CA ALA A 533 -16.40 28.13 -23.89
C ALA A 533 -15.86 26.97 -24.72
N ALA A 534 -15.85 25.75 -24.18
CA ALA A 534 -15.36 24.55 -24.86
C ALA A 534 -16.43 23.78 -25.65
N SER A 535 -17.62 24.35 -25.82
CA SER A 535 -18.71 23.82 -26.66
C SER A 535 -18.23 23.26 -28.00
N ASP A 536 -18.85 22.18 -28.47
CA ASP A 536 -18.59 21.65 -29.82
C ASP A 536 -19.36 22.39 -30.93
N GLY A 537 -20.15 23.41 -30.56
CA GLY A 537 -20.93 24.23 -31.49
C GLY A 537 -22.22 23.55 -31.99
N SER A 538 -22.54 22.34 -31.51
CA SER A 538 -23.79 21.68 -31.85
C SER A 538 -25.00 22.47 -31.33
N ALA A 539 -26.15 22.31 -31.99
CA ALA A 539 -27.40 22.92 -31.54
C ALA A 539 -27.76 22.51 -30.10
N GLY A 540 -27.37 21.30 -29.67
CA GLY A 540 -27.57 20.81 -28.31
C GLY A 540 -26.73 21.57 -27.27
N ASP A 541 -25.45 21.78 -27.55
CA ASP A 541 -24.58 22.57 -26.68
C ASP A 541 -25.01 24.03 -26.62
N ILE A 542 -25.40 24.62 -27.75
CA ILE A 542 -25.91 26.00 -27.81
C ILE A 542 -27.18 26.15 -26.95
N ALA A 543 -28.11 25.19 -27.03
CA ALA A 543 -29.31 25.19 -26.21
C ALA A 543 -29.00 25.03 -24.71
N ASP A 544 -28.04 24.16 -24.36
CA ASP A 544 -27.60 23.97 -22.98
C ASP A 544 -26.98 25.24 -22.41
N ILE A 545 -26.12 25.92 -23.17
CA ILE A 545 -25.49 27.19 -22.76
C ILE A 545 -26.55 28.27 -22.57
N ALA A 546 -27.50 28.40 -23.50
CA ALA A 546 -28.60 29.36 -23.38
C ALA A 546 -29.47 29.10 -22.14
N ALA A 547 -29.60 27.85 -21.72
CA ALA A 547 -30.29 27.45 -20.49
C ALA A 547 -29.42 27.56 -19.23
N GLY A 548 -28.14 27.94 -19.34
CA GLY A 548 -27.22 28.08 -18.22
C GLY A 548 -26.62 26.75 -17.73
N TYR A 549 -26.59 25.73 -18.57
CA TYR A 549 -26.01 24.41 -18.28
C TYR A 549 -24.59 24.26 -18.80
N VAL A 550 -23.89 23.27 -18.25
CA VAL A 550 -22.68 22.72 -18.87
C VAL A 550 -23.07 22.07 -20.20
N PRO A 551 -22.33 22.31 -21.30
CA PRO A 551 -22.67 21.71 -22.59
C PRO A 551 -22.70 20.17 -22.52
N ARG A 552 -23.73 19.53 -23.11
CA ARG A 552 -23.86 18.06 -23.11
C ARG A 552 -22.67 17.35 -23.74
N SER A 553 -21.96 17.96 -24.69
CA SER A 553 -20.73 17.38 -25.26
C SER A 553 -19.62 17.19 -24.21
N LYS A 554 -19.70 17.86 -23.06
CA LYS A 554 -18.74 17.77 -21.94
C LYS A 554 -19.28 16.99 -20.74
N ARG A 555 -20.51 16.49 -20.82
CA ARG A 555 -21.14 15.72 -19.77
C ARG A 555 -21.22 14.24 -20.13
N SER A 556 -21.22 13.40 -19.10
CA SER A 556 -21.56 11.99 -19.22
C SER A 556 -23.04 11.76 -18.85
N ASP A 557 -23.57 12.53 -17.91
CA ASP A 557 -24.98 12.52 -17.52
C ASP A 557 -25.56 13.94 -17.35
N VAL A 558 -26.60 14.12 -16.54
CA VAL A 558 -27.20 15.45 -16.31
C VAL A 558 -26.28 16.42 -15.53
N LEU A 559 -25.27 15.93 -14.81
CA LEU A 559 -24.39 16.71 -13.93
C LEU A 559 -22.90 16.39 -14.14
N HIS A 560 -22.53 15.12 -14.10
CA HIS A 560 -21.14 14.69 -14.12
C HIS A 560 -20.54 14.83 -15.52
N LEU A 561 -19.25 15.15 -15.51
CA LEU A 561 -18.49 15.40 -16.72
C LEU A 561 -18.04 14.09 -17.36
N ASN A 562 -17.78 14.12 -18.67
CA ASN A 562 -17.03 13.07 -19.36
C ASN A 562 -15.53 13.41 -19.32
N ASP A 563 -14.70 12.57 -19.94
CA ASP A 563 -13.24 12.76 -19.97
C ASP A 563 -12.83 14.14 -20.50
N ALA A 564 -13.49 14.63 -21.56
CA ALA A 564 -13.21 15.94 -22.14
C ALA A 564 -13.59 17.08 -21.18
N GLY A 565 -14.72 16.95 -20.48
CA GLY A 565 -15.13 17.91 -19.45
C GLY A 565 -14.16 17.97 -18.28
N TYR A 566 -13.73 16.82 -17.75
CA TYR A 566 -12.73 16.79 -16.66
C TYR A 566 -11.37 17.29 -17.11
N ALA A 567 -10.95 17.06 -18.35
CA ALA A 567 -9.74 17.65 -18.90
C ALA A 567 -9.78 19.19 -18.91
N ILE A 568 -10.93 19.80 -19.23
CA ILE A 568 -11.10 21.27 -19.19
C ILE A 568 -11.01 21.79 -17.76
N VAL A 569 -11.68 21.14 -16.80
CA VAL A 569 -11.61 21.52 -15.39
C VAL A 569 -10.18 21.40 -14.85
N ALA A 570 -9.51 20.30 -15.15
CA ALA A 570 -8.11 20.06 -14.80
C ALA A 570 -7.20 21.18 -15.35
N ALA A 571 -7.37 21.55 -16.62
CA ALA A 571 -6.62 22.63 -17.24
C ALA A 571 -6.91 24.00 -16.60
N ALA A 572 -8.17 24.30 -16.27
CA ALA A 572 -8.56 25.57 -15.64
C ALA A 572 -7.94 25.73 -14.25
N PHE A 573 -8.04 24.72 -13.38
CA PHE A 573 -7.40 24.73 -12.08
C PHE A 573 -5.87 24.84 -12.20
N LYS A 574 -5.26 24.03 -13.05
CA LYS A 574 -3.80 24.07 -13.28
C LYS A 574 -3.34 25.44 -13.78
N ALA A 575 -4.04 26.02 -14.75
CA ALA A 575 -3.71 27.33 -15.30
C ALA A 575 -3.78 28.40 -14.21
N ARG A 576 -4.84 28.38 -13.39
CA ARG A 576 -4.96 29.31 -12.27
C ARG A 576 -3.88 29.11 -11.21
N HIS A 577 -3.57 27.86 -10.86
CA HIS A 577 -2.53 27.50 -9.90
C HIS A 577 -1.16 28.06 -10.32
N VAL A 578 -0.80 27.87 -11.59
CA VAL A 578 0.45 28.42 -12.16
C VAL A 578 0.42 29.95 -12.19
N ALA A 579 -0.71 30.57 -12.53
CA ALA A 579 -0.85 32.03 -12.54
C ALA A 579 -0.69 32.67 -11.14
N MET A 580 -0.90 31.90 -10.07
CA MET A 580 -0.61 32.32 -8.69
C MET A 580 0.87 32.16 -8.29
N GLY A 581 1.69 31.54 -9.15
CA GLY A 581 3.12 31.29 -8.89
C GLY A 581 3.41 30.07 -8.00
N TRP A 582 2.54 29.05 -8.00
CA TRP A 582 2.63 27.86 -7.11
C TRP A 582 3.00 26.55 -7.81
#